data_AF-A0A0F9M7B8-F1
#
_entry.id   AF-A0A0F9M7B8-F1
#
_cell.length_a   1.000
_cell.length_b   1.000
_cell.length_c   1.000
_cell.angle_alpha   90.00
_cell.angle_beta   90.00
_cell.angle_gamma   90.00
#
_symmetry.space_group_name_H-M   'P 1'
#
loop_
_entity.id
_entity.type
_entity.pdbx_description
1 polymer ?
#
loop_
_entity_poly.entity_id
_entity_poly.type
_entity_poly.pdbx_seq_one_letter_code
_entity_poly.pdbx_strand_id
1 'polypeptide(L)'
;MPKFAKPEAQAQKLAKNLYKHKIIKSLGTARNYKTALIKIARWSKDIGINGVQGMSIQDAYKYLDYRSEFAGQKTLDMERQAIQAMFKLNGKLSTKETLTVIKSEKEIIEKSRAYTPAQAHAISEHQTRKYNLSTQI
;
A
#
# COMPACT_ATOMS: atom_id res chain seq x y z
N MET A 1 -30.31 9.09 -1.98
CA MET A 1 -29.09 8.34 -1.61
C MET A 1 -28.11 9.28 -0.91
N PRO A 2 -27.38 8.84 0.13
CA PRO A 2 -26.32 9.63 0.75
C PRO A 2 -25.26 10.03 -0.28
N LYS A 3 -24.83 11.30 -0.28
CA LYS A 3 -23.84 11.81 -1.23
C LYS A 3 -22.43 11.47 -0.72
N PHE A 4 -21.91 10.30 -1.12
CA PHE A 4 -20.55 9.89 -0.78
C PHE A 4 -19.50 10.71 -1.55
N ALA A 5 -18.40 11.06 -0.89
CA ALA A 5 -17.27 11.71 -1.55
C ALA A 5 -16.63 10.78 -2.59
N LYS A 6 -16.01 11.36 -3.64
CA LYS A 6 -15.25 10.57 -4.62
C LYS A 6 -14.06 9.88 -3.92
N PRO A 7 -13.88 8.55 -4.07
CA PRO A 7 -12.81 7.78 -3.42
C PRO A 7 -11.42 8.39 -3.60
N GLU A 8 -11.12 8.87 -4.81
CA GLU A 8 -9.84 9.47 -5.18
C GLU A 8 -9.57 10.78 -4.41
N ALA A 9 -10.59 11.64 -4.32
CA ALA A 9 -10.49 12.91 -3.61
C ALA A 9 -10.31 12.68 -2.10
N GLN A 10 -11.06 11.72 -1.54
CA GLN A 10 -10.93 11.34 -0.13
C GLN A 10 -9.55 10.78 0.17
N ALA A 11 -9.07 9.81 -0.61
CA ALA A 11 -7.76 9.20 -0.43
C ALA A 11 -6.61 10.21 -0.57
N GLN A 12 -6.72 11.15 -1.52
CA GLN A 12 -5.74 12.23 -1.66
C GLN A 12 -5.69 13.13 -0.43
N LYS A 13 -6.85 13.54 0.10
CA LYS A 13 -6.93 14.35 1.32
C LYS A 13 -6.35 13.60 2.52
N LEU A 14 -6.67 12.31 2.66
CA LEU A 14 -6.16 11.46 3.73
C LEU A 14 -4.64 11.31 3.66
N ALA A 15 -4.08 10.94 2.51
CA ALA A 15 -2.64 10.81 2.34
C ALA A 15 -1.89 12.11 2.66
N LYS A 16 -2.45 13.26 2.22
CA LYS A 16 -1.91 14.58 2.57
C LYS A 16 -1.95 14.84 4.08
N ASN A 17 -3.05 14.49 4.74
CA ASN A 17 -3.19 14.64 6.19
C ASN A 17 -2.23 13.73 6.96
N LEU A 18 -2.08 12.47 6.56
CA LEU A 18 -1.14 11.53 7.18
C LEU A 18 0.29 12.09 7.17
N TYR A 19 0.70 12.71 6.05
CA TYR A 19 1.99 13.37 5.94
C TYR A 19 2.05 14.65 6.79
N LYS A 20 1.04 15.54 6.68
CA LYS A 20 0.99 16.82 7.41
C LYS A 20 1.04 16.62 8.93
N HIS A 21 0.35 15.61 9.44
CA HIS A 21 0.32 15.27 10.87
C HIS A 21 1.46 14.36 11.31
N LYS A 22 2.48 14.13 10.46
CA LYS A 22 3.67 13.33 10.77
C LYS A 22 3.37 11.88 11.18
N ILE A 23 2.22 11.33 10.79
CA ILE A 23 1.90 9.90 10.97
C ILE A 23 2.77 9.06 10.04
N ILE A 24 3.08 9.58 8.85
CA ILE A 24 4.06 9.02 7.91
C ILE A 24 5.17 10.03 7.62
N LYS A 25 6.38 9.53 7.37
CA LYS A 25 7.59 10.36 7.26
C LYS A 25 7.92 10.83 5.85
N SER A 26 7.41 10.17 4.81
CA SER A 26 7.84 10.42 3.42
C SER A 26 6.68 10.63 2.44
N LEU A 27 6.94 11.43 1.41
CA LEU A 27 6.03 11.63 0.28
C LEU A 27 5.88 10.35 -0.57
N GLY A 28 6.91 9.49 -0.61
CA GLY A 28 6.84 8.18 -1.25
C GLY A 28 5.80 7.28 -0.57
N THR A 29 5.83 7.22 0.77
CA THR A 29 4.82 6.53 1.58
C THR A 29 3.44 7.15 1.36
N ALA A 30 3.33 8.48 1.30
CA ALA A 30 2.06 9.15 1.04
C ALA A 30 1.46 8.76 -0.32
N ARG A 31 2.28 8.65 -1.37
CA ARG A 31 1.86 8.21 -2.70
C ARG A 31 1.38 6.75 -2.69
N ASN A 32 2.13 5.87 -2.02
CA ASN A 32 1.77 4.46 -1.89
C ASN A 32 0.45 4.30 -1.12
N TYR A 33 0.32 4.98 0.02
CA TYR A 33 -0.90 4.93 0.84
C TYR A 33 -2.09 5.57 0.15
N LYS A 34 -1.91 6.64 -0.64
CA LYS A 34 -3.00 7.18 -1.47
C LYS A 34 -3.58 6.08 -2.36
N THR A 35 -2.72 5.33 -3.05
CA THR A 35 -3.16 4.26 -3.96
C THR A 35 -3.89 3.15 -3.22
N ALA A 36 -3.39 2.74 -2.05
CA ALA A 36 -4.08 1.78 -1.18
C ALA A 36 -5.45 2.31 -0.69
N LEU A 37 -5.49 3.53 -0.17
CA LEU A 37 -6.70 4.19 0.34
C LEU A 37 -7.77 4.38 -0.73
N ILE A 38 -7.40 4.54 -2.02
CA ILE A 38 -8.37 4.55 -3.12
C ILE A 38 -9.09 3.19 -3.22
N LYS A 39 -8.34 2.09 -3.22
CA LYS A 39 -8.92 0.74 -3.29
C LYS A 39 -9.83 0.47 -2.10
N ILE A 40 -9.37 0.83 -0.90
CA ILE A 40 -10.16 0.67 0.33
C ILE A 40 -11.43 1.52 0.25
N ALA A 41 -11.32 2.79 -0.15
CA ALA A 41 -12.49 3.68 -0.26
C ALA A 41 -13.51 3.23 -1.31
N ARG A 42 -13.06 2.62 -2.42
CA ARG A 42 -13.94 2.01 -3.41
C ARG A 42 -14.71 0.84 -2.80
N TRP A 43 -14.01 -0.11 -2.18
CA TRP A 43 -14.66 -1.23 -1.51
C TRP A 43 -15.62 -0.77 -0.39
N SER A 44 -15.20 0.20 0.45
CA SER A 44 -16.06 0.77 1.50
C SER A 44 -17.36 1.33 0.92
N LYS A 45 -17.28 2.04 -0.21
CA LYS A 45 -18.45 2.59 -0.89
C LYS A 45 -19.37 1.48 -1.39
N ASP A 46 -18.81 0.41 -1.95
CA ASP A 46 -19.58 -0.72 -2.50
C ASP A 46 -20.38 -1.44 -1.40
N ILE A 47 -19.87 -1.47 -0.18
CA ILE A 47 -20.57 -2.04 0.99
C ILE A 47 -21.35 -0.98 1.82
N GLY A 48 -21.51 0.24 1.31
CA GLY A 48 -22.33 1.28 1.94
C GLY A 48 -21.67 2.08 3.06
N ILE A 49 -20.36 1.93 3.28
CA ILE A 49 -19.58 2.73 4.24
C ILE A 49 -19.09 4.02 3.58
N ASN A 50 -19.13 5.14 4.33
CA ASN A 50 -18.63 6.44 3.85
C ASN A 50 -17.08 6.52 3.82
N GLY A 51 -16.48 5.71 2.95
CA GLY A 51 -15.05 5.63 2.72
C GLY A 51 -14.24 5.15 3.92
N VAL A 52 -12.91 5.25 3.80
CA VAL A 52 -11.97 4.63 4.76
C VAL A 52 -12.17 5.16 6.18
N GLN A 53 -12.50 6.45 6.34
CA GLN A 53 -12.72 7.07 7.66
C GLN A 53 -13.93 6.51 8.40
N GLY A 54 -14.96 6.06 7.67
CA GLY A 54 -16.17 5.47 8.24
C GLY A 54 -15.97 4.06 8.77
N MET A 55 -14.95 3.33 8.30
CA MET A 55 -14.71 1.93 8.64
C MET A 55 -14.47 1.72 10.13
N SER A 56 -15.12 0.74 10.73
CA SER A 56 -14.73 0.17 12.02
C SER A 56 -13.48 -0.71 11.88
N ILE A 57 -12.90 -1.12 13.01
CA ILE A 57 -11.81 -2.11 13.02
C ILE A 57 -12.27 -3.43 12.38
N GLN A 58 -13.52 -3.83 12.62
CA GLN A 58 -14.08 -5.05 12.03
C GLN A 58 -14.23 -4.93 10.50
N ASP A 59 -14.61 -3.76 9.99
CA ASP A 59 -14.67 -3.54 8.54
C ASP A 59 -13.28 -3.58 7.90
N ALA A 60 -12.24 -3.16 8.61
CA ALA A 60 -10.86 -3.30 8.16
C ALA A 60 -10.45 -4.77 8.03
N TYR A 61 -10.80 -5.60 9.01
CA TYR A 61 -10.53 -7.04 8.92
C TYR A 61 -11.30 -7.70 7.79
N LYS A 62 -12.59 -7.39 7.62
CA LYS A 62 -13.39 -7.87 6.47
C LYS A 62 -12.76 -7.49 5.13
N TYR A 63 -12.27 -6.25 5.01
CA TYR A 63 -11.59 -5.81 3.79
C TYR A 63 -10.30 -6.59 3.54
N LEU A 64 -9.46 -6.75 4.57
CA LEU A 64 -8.17 -7.42 4.45
C LEU A 64 -8.33 -8.92 4.17
N ASP A 65 -9.34 -9.54 4.77
CA ASP A 65 -9.71 -10.94 4.55
C ASP A 65 -10.14 -11.16 3.10
N TYR A 66 -11.12 -10.39 2.62
CA TYR A 66 -11.52 -10.36 1.21
C TYR A 66 -10.34 -10.11 0.25
N ARG A 67 -9.42 -9.20 0.61
CA ARG A 67 -8.27 -8.90 -0.24
C ARG A 67 -7.21 -10.00 -0.25
N SER A 68 -7.18 -10.87 0.76
CA SER A 68 -6.15 -11.89 0.92
C SER A 68 -6.18 -12.96 -0.17
N GLU A 69 -7.37 -13.24 -0.72
CA GLU A 69 -7.62 -14.21 -1.79
C GLU A 69 -6.86 -13.87 -3.08
N PHE A 70 -6.76 -12.58 -3.44
CA PHE A 70 -6.19 -12.17 -4.74
C PHE A 70 -4.98 -11.22 -4.63
N ALA A 71 -4.73 -10.59 -3.48
CA ALA A 71 -3.62 -9.66 -3.29
C ALA A 71 -2.44 -10.34 -2.60
N GLY A 72 -1.29 -10.40 -3.26
CA GLY A 72 -0.07 -10.94 -2.64
C GLY A 72 0.36 -10.17 -1.39
N GLN A 73 1.08 -10.85 -0.49
CA GLN A 73 1.35 -10.39 0.88
C GLN A 73 1.83 -8.94 0.99
N LYS A 74 2.79 -8.51 0.16
CA LYS A 74 3.33 -7.13 0.21
C LYS A 74 2.28 -6.06 -0.12
N THR A 75 1.34 -6.37 -1.02
CA THR A 75 0.24 -5.46 -1.35
C THR A 75 -0.76 -5.40 -0.20
N LEU A 76 -1.10 -6.56 0.36
CA LEU A 76 -2.00 -6.68 1.51
C LEU A 76 -1.44 -5.97 2.75
N ASP A 77 -0.14 -6.10 3.01
CA ASP A 77 0.56 -5.41 4.09
C ASP A 77 0.52 -3.89 3.93
N MET A 78 0.73 -3.39 2.71
CA MET A 78 0.65 -1.96 2.43
C MET A 78 -0.76 -1.42 2.63
N GLU A 79 -1.78 -2.18 2.22
CA GLU A 79 -3.19 -1.84 2.46
C GLU A 79 -3.51 -1.83 3.96
N ARG A 80 -3.07 -2.85 4.72
CA ARG A 80 -3.19 -2.89 6.20
C ARG A 80 -2.54 -1.68 6.86
N GLN A 81 -1.31 -1.35 6.48
CA GLN A 81 -0.56 -0.22 7.05
C GLN A 81 -1.22 1.12 6.73
N ALA A 82 -1.81 1.28 5.54
CA ALA A 82 -2.55 2.48 5.16
C ALA A 82 -3.83 2.64 6.02
N ILE A 83 -4.59 1.56 6.25
CA ILE A 83 -5.75 1.57 7.17
C ILE A 83 -5.29 1.92 8.58
N GLN A 84 -4.23 1.27 9.07
CA GLN A 84 -3.69 1.49 10.40
C GLN A 84 -3.28 2.95 10.60
N ALA A 85 -2.59 3.56 9.63
CA ALA A 85 -2.19 4.96 9.70
C ALA A 85 -3.42 5.88 9.76
N MET A 86 -4.47 5.55 9.01
CA MET A 86 -5.74 6.29 9.05
C MET A 86 -6.45 6.13 10.40
N PHE A 87 -6.48 4.93 10.99
CA PHE A 87 -7.05 4.72 12.33
C PHE A 87 -6.28 5.43 13.44
N LYS A 88 -4.96 5.57 13.30
CA LYS A 88 -4.16 6.39 14.22
C LYS A 88 -4.49 7.88 14.06
N LEU A 89 -4.72 8.34 12.83
CA LEU A 89 -5.08 9.73 12.55
C LEU A 89 -6.44 10.12 13.14
N ASN A 90 -7.43 9.22 13.13
CA ASN A 90 -8.78 9.49 13.63
C ASN A 90 -9.05 8.99 15.06
N GLY A 91 -8.02 8.47 15.74
CA GLY A 91 -8.12 8.00 17.12
C GLY A 91 -8.80 6.65 17.32
N LYS A 92 -9.16 5.91 16.26
CA LYS A 92 -9.71 4.55 16.37
C LYS A 92 -8.68 3.52 16.82
N LEU A 93 -7.40 3.86 16.70
CA LEU A 93 -6.28 3.02 17.14
C LEU A 93 -5.26 3.90 17.86
N SER A 94 -4.76 3.44 19.01
CA SER A 94 -3.67 4.14 19.69
C SER A 94 -2.39 4.12 18.87
N THR A 95 -1.42 4.96 19.25
CA THR A 95 -0.14 5.07 18.56
C THR A 95 0.68 3.77 18.61
N LYS A 96 0.51 2.97 19.67
CA LYS A 96 1.22 1.69 19.88
C LYS A 96 0.50 0.49 19.29
N GLU A 97 -0.81 0.56 19.15
CA GLU A 97 -1.59 -0.56 18.60
C GLU A 97 -1.36 -0.73 17.09
N THR A 98 -1.61 -1.96 16.64
CA THR A 98 -1.44 -2.39 15.26
C THR A 98 -2.59 -3.30 14.85
N LEU A 99 -2.94 -3.26 13.55
CA LEU A 99 -3.82 -4.28 12.99
C LEU A 99 -3.02 -5.57 12.80
N THR A 100 -3.62 -6.71 13.08
CA THR A 100 -2.97 -8.01 12.88
C THR A 100 -2.71 -8.28 11.40
N VAL A 101 -1.69 -9.08 11.13
CA VAL A 101 -1.32 -9.47 9.77
C VAL A 101 -2.22 -10.61 9.31
N ILE A 102 -2.99 -10.38 8.24
CA ILE A 102 -3.69 -11.44 7.50
C ILE A 102 -2.74 -12.00 6.43
N LYS A 103 -2.70 -13.32 6.28
CA LYS A 103 -1.88 -14.00 5.28
C LYS A 103 -2.60 -14.02 3.94
N SER A 104 -1.88 -13.71 2.87
CA SER A 104 -2.40 -13.89 1.52
C SER A 104 -2.46 -15.37 1.17
N GLU A 105 -3.53 -15.76 0.49
CA GLU A 105 -3.71 -17.10 -0.08
C GLU A 105 -2.99 -17.26 -1.43
N LYS A 106 -2.53 -16.14 -2.00
CA LYS A 106 -1.87 -16.14 -3.30
C LYS A 106 -0.48 -16.75 -3.19
N GLU A 107 -0.28 -17.87 -3.86
CA GLU A 107 1.04 -18.46 -4.03
C GLU A 107 1.99 -17.51 -4.79
N ILE A 108 3.22 -17.39 -4.29
CA ILE A 108 4.27 -16.57 -4.88
C ILE A 108 5.47 -17.46 -5.17
N ILE A 109 6.01 -17.34 -6.39
CA ILE A 109 7.27 -17.96 -6.75
C ILE A 109 8.40 -17.14 -6.10
N GLU A 110 9.04 -17.68 -5.07
CA GLU A 110 10.12 -17.03 -4.32
C GLU A 110 11.50 -17.12 -5.00
N LYS A 111 11.55 -17.57 -6.25
CA LYS A 111 12.81 -17.68 -6.99
C LYS A 111 13.42 -16.29 -7.20
N SER A 112 14.72 -16.19 -6.92
CA SER A 112 15.51 -15.00 -7.23
C SER A 112 15.39 -14.67 -8.72
N ARG A 113 15.28 -13.38 -9.04
CA ARG A 113 15.36 -12.84 -10.42
C ARG A 113 16.72 -12.22 -10.71
N ALA A 114 17.77 -12.65 -10.01
CA ALA A 114 19.13 -12.21 -10.27
C ALA A 114 19.57 -12.64 -11.67
N TYR A 115 20.31 -11.76 -12.34
CA TYR A 115 20.93 -12.09 -13.62
C TYR A 115 21.96 -13.19 -13.46
N THR A 116 22.07 -14.06 -14.46
CA THR A 116 23.23 -14.94 -14.57
C THR A 116 24.49 -14.11 -14.84
N PRO A 117 25.70 -14.64 -14.55
CA PRO A 117 26.94 -13.93 -14.88
C PRO A 117 27.02 -13.49 -16.35
N ALA A 118 26.66 -14.38 -17.28
CA ALA A 118 26.63 -14.05 -18.71
C ALA A 118 25.67 -12.90 -19.05
N GLN A 119 24.48 -12.87 -18.41
CA GLN A 119 23.53 -11.77 -18.57
C GLN A 119 24.06 -10.47 -17.97
N ALA A 120 24.75 -10.53 -16.83
CA ALA A 120 25.34 -9.37 -16.19
C ALA A 120 26.48 -8.77 -17.05
N HIS A 121 27.34 -9.60 -17.63
CA HIS A 121 28.38 -9.18 -18.57
C HIS A 121 27.77 -8.51 -19.82
N ALA A 122 26.76 -9.13 -20.42
CA ALA A 122 26.06 -8.55 -21.58
C ALA A 122 25.48 -7.16 -21.25
N ILE A 123 24.91 -6.96 -20.06
CA ILE A 123 24.41 -5.65 -19.61
C ILE A 123 25.55 -4.64 -19.44
N SER A 124 26.68 -5.05 -18.88
CA SER A 124 27.86 -4.20 -18.69
C SER A 124 28.43 -3.70 -20.02
N GLU A 125 28.60 -4.60 -20.99
CA GLU A 125 29.17 -4.28 -22.31
C GLU A 125 28.31 -3.32 -23.13
N HIS A 126 26.99 -3.31 -22.89
CA HIS A 126 26.03 -2.47 -23.62
C HIS A 126 25.70 -1.16 -22.89
N GLN A 127 26.36 -0.85 -21.75
CA GLN A 127 26.20 0.46 -21.15
C GLN A 127 26.84 1.56 -22.01
N THR A 128 26.20 2.71 -22.06
CA THR A 128 26.84 3.90 -22.65
C THR A 128 27.99 4.37 -21.77
N ARG A 129 28.98 5.06 -22.36
CA ARG A 129 30.18 5.56 -21.67
C ARG A 129 29.88 6.34 -20.39
N LYS A 130 28.73 7.01 -20.30
CA LYS A 130 28.32 7.78 -19.11
C LYS A 130 28.00 6.89 -17.90
N TYR A 131 27.56 5.65 -18.11
CA TYR A 131 27.05 4.76 -17.06
C TYR A 131 27.87 3.47 -16.87
N ASN A 132 28.87 3.22 -17.72
CA ASN A 132 29.65 1.98 -17.73
C ASN A 132 30.39 1.69 -16.41
N LEU A 133 30.88 2.71 -15.69
CA LEU A 133 31.61 2.53 -14.44
C LEU A 133 30.75 1.84 -13.37
N SER A 134 29.43 2.10 -13.36
CA SER A 134 28.51 1.57 -12.35
C SER A 134 28.13 0.10 -12.55
N THR A 135 28.43 -0.45 -13.72
CA THR A 135 28.11 -1.84 -14.09
C THR A 135 29.35 -2.63 -14.48
N GLN A 136 30.55 -2.08 -14.28
CA GLN A 136 31.79 -2.76 -14.59
C GLN A 136 31.95 -3.96 -13.64
N ILE A 137 32.01 -5.15 -14.21
CA ILE A 137 32.16 -6.45 -13.53
C ILE A 137 33.47 -7.08 -13.98
#